data_AF-A0A226UJ06-F1
#
_entry.id   AF-A0A226UJ06-F1
#
_cell.length_a   1.000
_cell.length_b   1.000
_cell.length_c   1.000
_cell.angle_alpha   90.00
_cell.angle_beta   90.00
_cell.angle_gamma   90.00
#
_symmetry.space_group_name_H-M   'P 1'
#
loop_
_entity.id
_entity.type
_entity.pdbx_description
1 polymer ?
#
loop_
_entity_poly.entity_id
_entity_poly.type
_entity_poly.pdbx_seq_one_letter_code
_entity_poly.pdbx_strand_id
1 'polypeptide(L)'
;MTIPIFYSISDDFTKYAAVSLNSLVKHTDPNKDYTVYFLNQDLSSKHQKALSDLSSSNVHVKFFHIDDQLVQPIQNRKENFLRADFFTMSIFYRLFIPELFPEYDKVIYIDSDTIVNDDLAKLYNSELGDNLFAACTDSSIQYVDKMIKYIKNVLALDPKKYINSGMLVMNARAFRAEHFIDHFMTLLEKYHFDCIAPDQDYLNEIGEGRILHLNPRWDAMPNENTEPLTNPGLIHYNLFFKPWHFANVQYAQYFWDSAKQTQFFDELKNELNNYTDDERAADREKLDHMLAKEDKTEQDPNNWAKVKKREAVTL
;
A
#
# COMPACT_ATOMS: atom_id res chain seq x y z
N MET A 1 -25.81 1.38 -3.11
CA MET A 1 -24.54 2.13 -3.24
C MET A 1 -23.44 1.12 -3.05
N THR A 2 -22.45 1.08 -3.95
CA THR A 2 -21.34 0.12 -3.87
C THR A 2 -20.23 0.65 -2.98
N ILE A 3 -19.51 -0.23 -2.30
CA ILE A 3 -18.28 0.08 -1.56
C ILE A 3 -17.10 -0.04 -2.55
N PRO A 4 -16.45 1.07 -2.92
CA PRO A 4 -15.35 1.05 -3.88
C PRO A 4 -14.03 0.67 -3.19
N ILE A 5 -13.41 -0.40 -3.70
CA ILE A 5 -12.15 -0.96 -3.19
C ILE A 5 -11.16 -0.98 -4.34
N PHE A 6 -9.93 -0.55 -4.07
CA PHE A 6 -8.90 -0.38 -5.09
C PHE A 6 -7.65 -1.19 -4.76
N TYR A 7 -7.11 -1.80 -5.80
CA TYR A 7 -5.79 -2.41 -5.84
C TYR A 7 -4.99 -1.74 -6.95
N SER A 8 -3.69 -1.61 -6.77
CA SER A 8 -2.75 -1.25 -7.84
C SER A 8 -1.81 -2.43 -8.08
N ILE A 9 -1.82 -2.99 -9.30
CA ILE A 9 -1.05 -4.19 -9.62
C ILE A 9 -0.37 -4.10 -10.98
N SER A 10 0.80 -4.72 -11.08
CA SER A 10 1.40 -5.16 -12.34
C SER A 10 0.96 -6.60 -12.66
N ASP A 11 1.18 -7.03 -13.90
CA ASP A 11 0.71 -8.34 -14.39
C ASP A 11 1.28 -9.52 -13.59
N ASP A 12 2.54 -9.44 -13.15
CA ASP A 12 3.24 -10.45 -12.33
C ASP A 12 2.71 -10.56 -10.90
N PHE A 13 2.05 -9.52 -10.39
CA PHE A 13 1.42 -9.51 -9.06
C PHE A 13 -0.01 -10.10 -9.05
N THR A 14 -0.56 -10.47 -10.21
CA THR A 14 -1.92 -11.01 -10.34
C THR A 14 -2.19 -12.18 -9.39
N LYS A 15 -1.23 -13.10 -9.24
CA LYS A 15 -1.40 -14.28 -8.39
C LYS A 15 -1.63 -13.90 -6.93
N TYR A 16 -0.91 -12.92 -6.39
CA TYR A 16 -1.11 -12.47 -5.01
C TYR A 16 -2.44 -11.70 -4.88
N ALA A 17 -2.72 -10.82 -5.84
CA ALA A 17 -3.97 -10.07 -5.92
C ALA A 17 -5.20 -11.00 -5.97
N ALA A 18 -5.12 -12.12 -6.68
CA ALA A 18 -6.16 -13.13 -6.75
C ALA A 18 -6.38 -13.81 -5.39
N VAL A 19 -5.32 -14.06 -4.62
CA VAL A 19 -5.43 -14.60 -3.25
C VAL A 19 -6.09 -13.58 -2.31
N SER A 20 -5.70 -12.30 -2.40
CA SER A 20 -6.33 -11.21 -1.65
C SER A 20 -7.82 -11.08 -2.01
N LEU A 21 -8.15 -10.95 -3.29
CA LEU A 21 -9.53 -10.85 -3.78
C LEU A 21 -10.40 -12.03 -3.36
N ASN A 22 -9.89 -13.26 -3.47
CA ASN A 22 -10.61 -14.45 -3.02
C ASN A 22 -10.92 -14.43 -1.51
N SER A 23 -10.00 -13.91 -0.71
CA SER A 23 -10.25 -13.72 0.73
C SER A 23 -11.29 -12.63 1.01
N LEU A 24 -11.26 -11.53 0.25
CA LEU A 24 -12.23 -10.44 0.31
C LEU A 24 -13.64 -10.96 0.00
N VAL A 25 -13.81 -11.65 -1.13
CA VAL A 25 -15.11 -12.15 -1.61
C VAL A 25 -15.81 -13.00 -0.54
N LYS A 26 -15.06 -13.85 0.17
CA LYS A 26 -15.59 -14.74 1.23
C LYS A 26 -16.05 -14.02 2.49
N HIS A 27 -15.55 -12.82 2.76
CA HIS A 27 -15.83 -12.09 4.00
C HIS A 27 -16.75 -10.88 3.78
N THR A 28 -17.28 -10.71 2.57
CA THR A 28 -18.26 -9.66 2.28
C THR A 28 -19.62 -9.92 2.96
N ASP A 29 -20.32 -8.84 3.32
CA ASP A 29 -21.73 -8.91 3.70
C ASP A 29 -22.58 -9.09 2.43
N PRO A 30 -23.35 -10.19 2.30
CA PRO A 30 -24.15 -10.45 1.10
C PRO A 30 -25.26 -9.42 0.84
N ASN A 31 -25.57 -8.54 1.81
CA ASN A 31 -26.55 -7.46 1.65
C ASN A 31 -25.94 -6.13 1.20
N LYS A 32 -24.63 -6.09 0.96
CA LYS A 32 -23.91 -4.91 0.45
C LYS A 32 -23.24 -5.25 -0.87
N ASP A 33 -23.14 -4.24 -1.72
CA ASP A 33 -22.42 -4.32 -2.99
C ASP A 33 -21.00 -3.76 -2.83
N TYR A 34 -20.05 -4.39 -3.50
CA TYR A 34 -18.64 -4.01 -3.54
C TYR A 34 -18.20 -3.91 -4.99
N THR A 35 -17.39 -2.89 -5.30
CA THR A 35 -16.76 -2.77 -6.61
C THR A 35 -15.27 -2.69 -6.42
N VAL A 36 -14.58 -3.74 -6.87
CA VAL A 36 -13.14 -3.88 -6.78
C VAL A 36 -12.53 -3.42 -8.10
N TYR A 37 -11.69 -2.39 -8.04
CA TYR A 37 -10.95 -1.87 -9.17
C TYR A 37 -9.49 -2.32 -9.10
N PHE A 38 -8.98 -2.85 -10.20
CA PHE A 38 -7.55 -3.09 -10.41
C PHE A 38 -6.98 -2.01 -11.32
N LEU A 39 -6.22 -1.08 -10.73
CA LEU A 39 -5.43 -0.07 -11.42
C LEU A 39 -4.18 -0.75 -11.98
N ASN A 40 -3.95 -0.61 -13.28
CA ASN A 40 -2.86 -1.30 -13.97
C ASN A 40 -2.45 -0.55 -15.24
N GLN A 41 -1.21 -0.73 -15.69
CA GLN A 41 -0.80 -0.37 -17.04
C GLN A 41 -1.07 -1.55 -17.97
N ASP A 42 -0.42 -2.69 -17.75
CA ASP A 42 -0.41 -3.77 -18.76
C ASP A 42 -0.91 -5.12 -18.23
N LEU A 43 -2.07 -5.12 -17.56
CA LEU A 43 -2.65 -6.39 -17.08
C LEU A 43 -3.21 -7.21 -18.25
N SER A 44 -2.67 -8.41 -18.45
CA SER A 44 -3.03 -9.29 -19.57
C SER A 44 -4.49 -9.72 -19.52
N SER A 45 -5.09 -10.01 -20.69
CA SER A 45 -6.47 -10.48 -20.77
C SER A 45 -6.70 -11.80 -20.01
N LYS A 46 -5.68 -12.67 -19.96
CA LYS A 46 -5.68 -13.89 -19.15
C LYS A 46 -5.81 -13.56 -17.66
N HIS A 47 -5.03 -12.62 -17.15
CA HIS A 47 -5.05 -12.21 -15.75
C HIS A 47 -6.29 -11.41 -15.39
N GLN A 48 -6.78 -10.52 -16.27
CA GLN A 48 -8.07 -9.86 -16.12
C GLN A 48 -9.21 -10.89 -16.01
N LYS A 49 -9.20 -11.92 -16.87
CA LYS A 49 -10.16 -13.02 -16.77
C LYS A 49 -10.03 -13.79 -15.45
N ALA A 50 -8.80 -14.13 -15.05
CA ALA A 50 -8.55 -14.85 -13.79
C ALA A 50 -9.09 -14.11 -12.56
N LEU A 51 -8.95 -12.78 -12.50
CA LEU A 51 -9.49 -11.96 -11.42
C LEU A 51 -11.01 -11.79 -11.54
N SER A 52 -11.54 -11.62 -12.76
CA SER A 52 -12.99 -11.50 -12.99
C SER A 52 -13.74 -12.77 -12.59
N ASP A 53 -13.15 -13.94 -12.81
CA ASP A 53 -13.73 -15.24 -12.45
C ASP A 53 -13.88 -15.41 -10.92
N LEU A 54 -13.23 -14.57 -10.10
CA LEU A 54 -13.39 -14.54 -8.65
C LEU A 54 -14.54 -13.63 -8.17
N SER A 55 -15.22 -12.92 -9.08
CA SER A 55 -16.40 -12.11 -8.74
C SER A 55 -17.54 -12.95 -8.15
N SER A 56 -18.46 -12.28 -7.45
CA SER A 56 -19.67 -12.89 -6.89
C SER A 56 -20.91 -12.06 -7.26
N SER A 57 -22.08 -12.46 -6.76
CA SER A 57 -23.32 -11.70 -6.98
C SER A 57 -23.26 -10.26 -6.46
N ASN A 58 -22.45 -10.00 -5.42
CA ASN A 58 -22.34 -8.71 -4.74
C ASN A 58 -20.91 -8.12 -4.79
N VAL A 59 -19.95 -8.79 -5.44
CA VAL A 59 -18.58 -8.29 -5.64
C VAL A 59 -18.29 -8.19 -7.12
N HIS A 60 -18.16 -6.95 -7.61
CA HIS A 60 -17.95 -6.66 -9.02
C HIS A 60 -16.50 -6.26 -9.27
N VAL A 61 -15.81 -7.02 -10.14
CA VAL A 61 -14.42 -6.73 -10.51
C VAL A 61 -14.39 -5.84 -11.76
N LYS A 62 -13.60 -4.78 -11.70
CA LYS A 62 -13.35 -3.84 -12.80
C LYS A 62 -11.86 -3.58 -12.95
N PHE A 63 -11.46 -3.20 -14.15
CA PHE A 63 -10.08 -2.85 -14.47
C PHE A 63 -10.03 -1.40 -14.94
N PHE A 64 -9.06 -0.65 -14.43
CA PHE A 64 -8.79 0.71 -14.86
C PHE A 64 -7.37 0.77 -15.41
N HIS A 65 -7.27 1.01 -16.72
CA HIS A 65 -5.98 1.18 -17.37
C HIS A 65 -5.46 2.59 -17.08
N ILE A 66 -4.25 2.66 -16.53
CA ILE A 66 -3.53 3.91 -16.34
C ILE A 66 -2.67 4.13 -17.57
N ASP A 67 -3.10 5.06 -18.41
CA ASP A 67 -2.37 5.48 -19.61
C ASP A 67 -1.04 6.12 -19.20
N ASP A 68 0.01 5.85 -19.97
CA ASP A 68 1.30 6.53 -19.85
C ASP A 68 1.12 8.07 -19.82
N GLN A 69 0.18 8.62 -20.58
CA GLN A 69 -0.12 10.06 -20.58
C GLN A 69 -0.58 10.61 -19.24
N LEU A 70 -1.29 9.81 -18.43
CA LEU A 70 -1.71 10.21 -17.09
C LEU A 70 -0.52 10.30 -16.13
N VAL A 71 0.60 9.63 -16.45
CA VAL A 71 1.80 9.55 -15.62
C VAL A 71 3.01 10.29 -16.21
N GLN A 72 2.91 10.72 -17.48
CA GLN A 72 3.90 11.50 -18.22
C GLN A 72 4.39 12.77 -17.49
N PRO A 73 3.54 13.56 -16.79
CA PRO A 73 4.02 14.73 -16.04
C PRO A 73 5.13 14.40 -15.05
N ILE A 74 5.15 13.19 -14.51
CA ILE A 74 6.14 12.74 -13.53
C ILE A 74 7.29 11.97 -14.20
N GLN A 75 7.04 11.30 -15.33
CA GLN A 75 8.07 10.57 -16.09
C GLN A 75 9.03 11.50 -16.87
N ASN A 76 8.62 12.73 -17.23
CA ASN A 76 9.35 13.58 -18.20
C ASN A 76 10.52 14.41 -17.65
N ARG A 77 11.11 14.11 -16.49
CA ARG A 77 12.26 14.89 -15.97
C ARG A 77 13.48 14.01 -15.72
N LYS A 78 14.61 14.37 -16.36
CA LYS A 78 15.93 13.69 -16.26
C LYS A 78 16.42 13.49 -14.82
N GLU A 79 15.87 14.23 -13.86
CA GLU A 79 16.24 14.21 -12.44
C GLU A 79 15.43 13.18 -11.63
N ASN A 80 14.30 12.68 -12.16
CA ASN A 80 13.57 11.53 -11.61
C ASN A 80 14.20 10.18 -11.97
N PHE A 81 15.28 10.19 -12.78
CA PHE A 81 16.09 9.02 -13.12
C PHE A 81 17.20 8.79 -12.09
N LEU A 82 16.86 8.69 -10.81
CA LEU A 82 17.79 8.09 -9.85
C LEU A 82 17.71 6.57 -10.00
N ARG A 83 18.50 6.07 -10.96
CA ARG A 83 18.61 4.66 -11.39
C ARG A 83 17.36 4.16 -12.13
N ALA A 84 17.60 3.25 -13.07
CA ALA A 84 16.63 2.79 -14.04
C ALA A 84 15.42 2.11 -13.36
N ASP A 85 14.30 2.81 -13.19
CA ASP A 85 13.06 2.17 -12.73
C ASP A 85 11.81 2.86 -13.32
N PHE A 86 11.29 2.27 -14.39
CA PHE A 86 9.90 2.42 -14.85
C PHE A 86 8.86 2.07 -13.75
N PHE A 87 9.30 1.52 -12.61
CA PHE A 87 8.53 1.19 -11.41
C PHE A 87 8.08 2.39 -10.56
N THR A 88 8.55 3.61 -10.85
CA THR A 88 8.40 4.77 -9.93
C THR A 88 6.97 5.34 -9.84
N MET A 89 6.07 5.03 -10.77
CA MET A 89 4.71 5.56 -10.71
C MET A 89 3.68 4.65 -10.04
N SER A 90 3.79 3.34 -10.23
CA SER A 90 2.78 2.41 -9.75
C SER A 90 2.61 2.48 -8.22
N ILE A 91 3.69 2.80 -7.50
CA ILE A 91 3.66 3.05 -6.05
C ILE A 91 2.73 4.21 -5.67
N PHE A 92 2.63 5.24 -6.52
CA PHE A 92 1.82 6.44 -6.27
C PHE A 92 0.39 6.34 -6.79
N TYR A 93 0.02 5.32 -7.58
CA TYR A 93 -1.33 5.17 -8.14
C TYR A 93 -2.44 5.32 -7.09
N ARG A 94 -2.19 4.83 -5.87
CA ARG A 94 -3.12 4.95 -4.74
C ARG A 94 -3.48 6.41 -4.40
N LEU A 95 -2.52 7.33 -4.53
CA LEU A 95 -2.72 8.75 -4.23
C LEU A 95 -3.68 9.40 -5.22
N PHE A 96 -3.68 8.96 -6.48
CA PHE A 96 -4.50 9.53 -7.56
C PHE A 96 -5.94 9.03 -7.57
N ILE A 97 -6.28 7.99 -6.80
CA ILE A 97 -7.63 7.41 -6.78
C ILE A 97 -8.74 8.47 -6.57
N PRO A 98 -8.62 9.42 -5.60
CA PRO A 98 -9.64 10.44 -5.40
C PRO A 98 -9.93 11.34 -6.61
N GLU A 99 -8.92 11.62 -7.43
CA GLU A 99 -9.05 12.45 -8.65
C GLU A 99 -9.56 11.63 -9.83
N LEU A 100 -9.10 10.38 -9.97
CA LEU A 100 -9.48 9.49 -11.07
C LEU A 100 -10.93 8.98 -10.96
N PHE A 101 -11.47 8.93 -9.74
CA PHE A 101 -12.83 8.44 -9.47
C PHE A 101 -13.64 9.49 -8.69
N PRO A 102 -13.96 10.65 -9.32
CA PRO A 102 -14.65 11.76 -8.65
C PRO A 102 -16.08 11.41 -8.23
N GLU A 103 -16.66 10.32 -8.75
CA GLU A 103 -17.96 9.81 -8.33
C GLU A 103 -17.98 9.26 -6.90
N TYR A 104 -16.81 8.96 -6.31
CA TYR A 104 -16.70 8.48 -4.95
C TYR A 104 -16.24 9.59 -4.00
N ASP A 105 -16.96 9.73 -2.89
CA ASP A 105 -16.58 10.62 -1.77
C ASP A 105 -15.65 9.93 -0.76
N LYS A 106 -15.69 8.60 -0.70
CA LYS A 106 -14.86 7.76 0.17
C LYS A 106 -14.50 6.48 -0.56
N VAL A 107 -13.26 6.03 -0.42
CA VAL A 107 -12.72 4.83 -1.06
C VAL A 107 -11.85 4.02 -0.11
N ILE A 108 -11.68 2.73 -0.37
CA ILE A 108 -10.68 1.87 0.30
C ILE A 108 -9.60 1.51 -0.70
N TYR A 109 -8.33 1.67 -0.32
CA TYR A 109 -7.19 1.09 -1.03
C TYR A 109 -6.58 -0.02 -0.18
N ILE A 110 -6.21 -1.13 -0.81
CA ILE A 110 -5.43 -2.21 -0.18
C ILE A 110 -4.38 -2.75 -1.16
N ASP A 111 -3.20 -3.10 -0.65
CA ASP A 111 -2.15 -3.75 -1.43
C ASP A 111 -2.52 -5.19 -1.81
N SER A 112 -1.88 -5.71 -2.86
CA SER A 112 -2.19 -7.02 -3.43
C SER A 112 -1.69 -8.21 -2.60
N ASP A 113 -0.76 -7.96 -1.67
CA ASP A 113 -0.19 -8.91 -0.71
C ASP A 113 -0.91 -8.88 0.64
N THR A 114 -2.23 -8.72 0.59
CA THR A 114 -3.13 -8.71 1.75
C THR A 114 -4.01 -9.95 1.81
N ILE A 115 -4.53 -10.25 3.01
CA ILE A 115 -5.62 -11.20 3.23
C ILE A 115 -6.70 -10.53 4.05
N VAL A 116 -7.90 -10.51 3.50
CA VAL A 116 -9.11 -9.98 4.13
C VAL A 116 -9.80 -11.10 4.90
N ASN A 117 -9.99 -10.87 6.19
CA ASN A 117 -10.54 -11.86 7.13
C ASN A 117 -11.75 -11.28 7.92
N ASP A 118 -12.21 -10.09 7.55
CA ASP A 118 -13.42 -9.45 8.07
C ASP A 118 -13.99 -8.49 6.99
N ASP A 119 -15.28 -8.12 7.10
CA ASP A 119 -15.97 -7.29 6.11
C ASP A 119 -15.37 -5.87 6.05
N LEU A 120 -14.79 -5.51 4.90
CA LEU A 120 -14.22 -4.17 4.65
C LEU A 120 -15.25 -3.04 4.68
N ALA A 121 -16.55 -3.32 4.63
CA ALA A 121 -17.56 -2.31 4.89
C ALA A 121 -17.42 -1.71 6.30
N LYS A 122 -16.86 -2.44 7.27
CA LYS A 122 -16.57 -1.93 8.61
C LYS A 122 -15.53 -0.80 8.56
N LEU A 123 -14.50 -0.95 7.72
CA LEU A 123 -13.52 0.12 7.44
C LEU A 123 -14.18 1.28 6.73
N TYR A 124 -14.95 1.01 5.68
CA TYR A 124 -15.64 2.03 4.89
C TYR A 124 -16.55 2.93 5.74
N ASN A 125 -17.23 2.32 6.72
CA ASN A 125 -18.15 3.00 7.62
C ASN A 125 -17.45 3.76 8.76
N SER A 126 -16.11 3.78 8.81
CA SER A 126 -15.38 4.61 9.78
C SER A 126 -15.69 6.10 9.55
N GLU A 127 -15.98 6.81 10.63
CA GLU A 127 -16.24 8.25 10.61
C GLU A 127 -14.91 9.00 10.49
N LEU A 128 -14.62 9.54 9.30
CA LEU A 128 -13.36 10.24 9.02
C LEU A 128 -13.35 11.66 9.58
N GLY A 129 -14.51 12.31 9.70
CA GLY A 129 -14.59 13.73 10.03
C GLY A 129 -13.80 14.58 9.05
N ASP A 130 -12.97 15.49 9.56
CA ASP A 130 -12.12 16.37 8.75
C ASP A 130 -10.76 15.72 8.37
N ASN A 131 -10.54 14.45 8.73
CA ASN A 131 -9.33 13.72 8.34
C ASN A 131 -9.31 13.44 6.84
N LEU A 132 -8.12 13.49 6.26
CA LEU A 132 -7.87 13.16 4.86
C LEU A 132 -8.03 11.66 4.64
N PHE A 133 -7.53 10.83 5.55
CA PHE A 133 -7.65 9.39 5.45
C PHE A 133 -7.55 8.72 6.83
N ALA A 134 -7.92 7.44 6.87
CA ALA A 134 -7.67 6.56 8.00
C ALA A 134 -6.72 5.43 7.60
N ALA A 135 -5.80 5.10 8.50
CA ALA A 135 -4.77 4.08 8.28
C ALA A 135 -4.30 3.50 9.62
N CYS A 136 -3.61 2.37 9.58
CA CYS A 136 -2.99 1.77 10.76
C CYS A 136 -1.54 2.24 10.92
N THR A 137 -1.07 2.34 12.16
CA THR A 137 0.35 2.56 12.46
C THR A 137 1.18 1.41 11.89
N ASP A 138 2.32 1.71 11.28
CA ASP A 138 3.19 0.68 10.72
C ASP A 138 3.88 -0.09 11.86
N SER A 139 3.40 -1.31 12.14
CA SER A 139 3.92 -2.14 13.23
C SER A 139 5.22 -2.86 12.85
N SER A 140 5.51 -3.00 11.56
CA SER A 140 6.67 -3.73 11.05
C SER A 140 8.00 -3.00 11.31
N ILE A 141 7.96 -1.68 11.42
CA ILE A 141 9.15 -0.83 11.59
C ILE A 141 9.43 -0.42 13.04
N GLN A 142 8.56 -0.75 14.00
CA GLN A 142 8.62 -0.25 15.38
C GLN A 142 9.81 -0.76 16.20
N TYR A 143 10.49 -1.81 15.72
CA TYR A 143 11.66 -2.40 16.36
C TYR A 143 12.93 -2.23 15.50
N VAL A 144 12.86 -1.40 14.46
CA VAL A 144 13.98 -1.13 13.55
C VAL A 144 14.57 0.24 13.88
N ASP A 145 15.64 0.28 14.68
CA ASP A 145 16.23 1.52 15.20
C ASP A 145 16.51 2.57 14.12
N LYS A 146 17.00 2.15 12.95
CA LYS A 146 17.24 3.03 11.81
C LYS A 146 15.95 3.65 11.26
N MET A 147 14.84 2.90 11.18
CA MET A 147 13.55 3.48 10.78
C MET A 147 13.03 4.47 11.80
N ILE A 148 13.17 4.16 13.09
CA ILE A 148 12.76 5.07 14.17
C ILE A 148 13.56 6.38 14.09
N LYS A 149 14.89 6.28 13.87
CA LYS A 149 15.77 7.44 13.68
C LYS A 149 15.39 8.22 12.42
N TYR A 150 15.16 7.55 11.29
CA TYR A 150 14.72 8.16 10.04
C TYR A 150 13.40 8.94 10.22
N ILE A 151 12.36 8.31 10.75
CA ILE A 151 11.05 8.95 10.95
C ILE A 151 11.18 10.16 11.89
N LYS A 152 11.98 10.06 12.95
CA LYS A 152 12.15 11.14 13.91
C LYS A 152 13.02 12.29 13.40
N ASN A 153 14.12 12.00 12.70
CA ASN A 153 15.14 13.01 12.39
C ASN A 153 15.03 13.53 10.96
N VAL A 154 14.60 12.68 10.02
CA VAL A 154 14.44 13.01 8.60
C VAL A 154 13.03 13.47 8.33
N LEU A 155 12.02 12.68 8.71
CA LEU A 155 10.62 13.06 8.57
C LEU A 155 10.22 14.09 9.64
N ALA A 156 10.80 14.06 10.84
CA ALA A 156 10.34 14.89 11.97
C ALA A 156 8.89 14.60 12.36
N LEU A 157 8.51 13.32 12.32
CA LEU A 157 7.23 12.80 12.79
C LEU A 157 7.40 11.99 14.09
N ASP A 158 6.29 11.70 14.77
CA ASP A 158 6.25 10.73 15.86
C ASP A 158 6.26 9.30 15.27
N PRO A 159 7.30 8.48 15.51
CA PRO A 159 7.34 7.10 15.00
C PRO A 159 6.18 6.23 15.47
N LYS A 160 5.52 6.57 16.58
CA LYS A 160 4.34 5.85 17.08
C LYS A 160 3.07 6.16 16.31
N LYS A 161 3.06 7.22 15.51
CA LYS A 161 1.92 7.65 14.69
C LYS A 161 2.14 7.43 13.19
N TYR A 162 3.36 7.06 12.80
CA TYR A 162 3.70 6.81 11.41
C TYR A 162 2.89 5.61 10.88
N ILE A 163 2.12 5.84 9.82
CA ILE A 163 1.20 4.85 9.25
C ILE A 163 1.82 4.06 8.13
N ASN A 164 1.30 2.84 7.94
CA ASN A 164 1.54 2.08 6.73
C ASN A 164 0.54 2.48 5.64
N SER A 165 0.99 2.48 4.38
CA SER A 165 0.20 2.94 3.23
C SER A 165 -0.45 1.83 2.40
N GLY A 166 -0.31 0.57 2.81
CA GLY A 166 -0.88 -0.58 2.11
C GLY A 166 -2.32 -0.90 2.47
N MET A 167 -2.91 -0.19 3.44
CA MET A 167 -4.35 -0.14 3.68
C MET A 167 -4.76 1.28 4.06
N LEU A 168 -5.64 1.88 3.26
CA LEU A 168 -6.11 3.25 3.43
C LEU A 168 -7.64 3.33 3.26
N VAL A 169 -8.31 4.05 4.16
CA VAL A 169 -9.67 4.54 3.93
C VAL A 169 -9.57 6.04 3.61
N MET A 170 -9.71 6.41 2.34
CA MET A 170 -9.46 7.77 1.88
C MET A 170 -10.75 8.57 1.82
N ASN A 171 -10.74 9.78 2.40
CA ASN A 171 -11.77 10.79 2.20
C ASN A 171 -11.55 11.45 0.83
N ALA A 172 -12.01 10.78 -0.22
CA ALA A 172 -11.79 11.23 -1.59
C ALA A 172 -12.36 12.64 -1.85
N ARG A 173 -13.46 13.01 -1.17
CA ARG A 173 -13.98 14.37 -1.19
C ARG A 173 -12.98 15.38 -0.61
N ALA A 174 -12.42 15.11 0.57
CA ALA A 174 -11.45 16.01 1.19
C ALA A 174 -10.14 16.08 0.38
N PHE A 175 -9.65 14.96 -0.14
CA PHE A 175 -8.48 14.94 -1.02
C PHE A 175 -8.62 15.92 -2.20
N ARG A 176 -9.77 15.90 -2.88
CA ARG A 176 -10.07 16.84 -3.98
C ARG A 176 -10.23 18.28 -3.49
N ALA A 177 -10.95 18.49 -2.39
CA ALA A 177 -11.21 19.83 -1.85
C ALA A 177 -9.94 20.55 -1.36
N GLU A 178 -8.98 19.79 -0.84
CA GLU A 178 -7.69 20.29 -0.33
C GLU A 178 -6.59 20.27 -1.40
N HIS A 179 -6.92 19.90 -2.65
CA HIS A 179 -5.96 19.80 -3.74
C HIS A 179 -4.75 18.93 -3.39
N PHE A 180 -4.99 17.78 -2.72
CA PHE A 180 -3.93 16.93 -2.19
C PHE A 180 -2.92 16.51 -3.27
N ILE A 181 -3.40 16.14 -4.45
CA ILE A 181 -2.54 15.70 -5.56
C ILE A 181 -1.68 16.84 -6.09
N ASP A 182 -2.23 18.04 -6.25
CA ASP A 182 -1.47 19.20 -6.71
C ASP A 182 -0.35 19.56 -5.71
N HIS A 183 -0.66 19.47 -4.41
CA HIS A 183 0.31 19.70 -3.34
C HIS A 183 1.40 18.61 -3.29
N PHE A 184 1.02 17.34 -3.38
CA PHE A 184 1.95 16.21 -3.52
C PHE A 184 2.89 16.40 -4.71
N MET A 185 2.34 16.72 -5.88
CA MET A 185 3.11 16.96 -7.10
C MET A 185 4.06 18.14 -6.97
N THR A 186 3.62 19.24 -6.34
CA THR A 186 4.47 20.40 -6.07
C THR A 186 5.65 20.05 -5.20
N LEU A 187 5.44 19.29 -4.12
CA LEU A 187 6.51 18.84 -3.22
C LEU A 187 7.46 17.88 -3.93
N LEU A 188 6.92 16.92 -4.68
CA LEU A 188 7.70 15.95 -5.46
C LEU A 188 8.62 16.62 -6.48
N GLU A 189 8.09 17.56 -7.26
CA GLU A 189 8.84 18.29 -8.28
C GLU A 189 9.85 19.30 -7.71
N LYS A 190 9.58 19.85 -6.53
CA LYS A 190 10.42 20.90 -5.96
C LYS A 190 11.60 20.35 -5.19
N TYR A 191 11.40 19.27 -4.45
CA TYR A 191 12.39 18.79 -3.48
C TYR A 191 13.02 17.45 -3.83
N HIS A 192 12.32 16.59 -4.59
CA HIS A 192 12.80 15.25 -4.91
C HIS A 192 13.30 14.50 -3.66
N PHE A 193 12.51 14.54 -2.58
CA PHE A 193 12.89 13.96 -1.29
C PHE A 193 13.42 12.52 -1.46
N ASP A 194 14.63 12.25 -0.98
CA ASP A 194 15.18 10.90 -0.95
C ASP A 194 14.50 10.14 0.21
N CYS A 195 13.44 9.41 -0.13
CA CYS A 195 12.63 8.67 0.82
C CYS A 195 13.06 7.20 0.94
N ILE A 196 12.81 6.60 2.12
CA ILE A 196 12.87 5.14 2.30
C ILE A 196 11.59 4.49 1.75
N ALA A 197 10.43 5.06 2.05
CA ALA A 197 9.12 4.58 1.56
C ALA A 197 8.36 5.77 0.94
N PRO A 198 8.54 6.07 -0.36
CA PRO A 198 8.13 7.34 -0.93
C PRO A 198 6.64 7.68 -0.74
N ASP A 199 5.73 6.85 -1.25
CA ASP A 199 4.28 7.06 -1.15
C ASP A 199 3.81 7.17 0.30
N GLN A 200 4.35 6.33 1.18
CA GLN A 200 4.05 6.33 2.61
C GLN A 200 4.55 7.60 3.31
N ASP A 201 5.76 8.06 3.00
CA ASP A 201 6.36 9.26 3.58
C ASP A 201 5.57 10.50 3.16
N TYR A 202 5.20 10.64 1.88
CA TYR A 202 4.35 11.74 1.42
C TYR A 202 2.97 11.75 2.09
N LEU A 203 2.33 10.59 2.25
CA LEU A 203 1.05 10.50 2.96
C LEU A 203 1.16 10.94 4.42
N ASN A 204 2.17 10.46 5.12
CA ASN A 204 2.41 10.80 6.52
C ASN A 204 2.74 12.28 6.71
N GLU A 205 3.56 12.85 5.82
CA GLU A 205 3.99 14.25 5.88
C GLU A 205 2.87 15.22 5.50
N ILE A 206 2.21 15.01 4.36
CA ILE A 206 1.14 15.89 3.91
C ILE A 206 -0.09 15.76 4.84
N GLY A 207 -0.36 14.54 5.29
CA GLY A 207 -1.50 14.23 6.15
C GLY A 207 -1.29 14.52 7.64
N GLU A 208 -0.11 14.97 8.08
CA GLU A 208 0.19 15.13 9.50
C GLU A 208 -0.87 15.98 10.22
N GLY A 209 -1.48 15.41 11.27
CA GLY A 209 -2.58 16.06 12.02
C GLY A 209 -3.99 15.79 11.49
N ARG A 210 -4.13 15.19 10.30
CA ARG A 210 -5.40 14.83 9.64
C ARG A 210 -5.46 13.35 9.24
N ILE A 211 -4.86 12.48 10.05
CA ILE A 211 -4.91 11.01 9.90
C ILE A 211 -5.75 10.43 11.03
N LEU A 212 -6.78 9.65 10.69
CA LEU A 212 -7.49 8.82 11.65
C LEU A 212 -6.74 7.49 11.85
N HIS A 213 -6.14 7.28 13.02
CA HIS A 213 -5.48 6.00 13.33
C HIS A 213 -6.50 4.89 13.61
N LEU A 214 -6.49 3.86 12.77
CA LEU A 214 -7.37 2.69 12.85
C LEU A 214 -6.85 1.64 13.84
N ASN A 215 -7.74 0.76 14.27
CA ASN A 215 -7.36 -0.40 15.08
C ASN A 215 -6.34 -1.28 14.33
N PRO A 216 -5.18 -1.63 14.91
CA PRO A 216 -4.12 -2.41 14.25
C PRO A 216 -4.57 -3.75 13.64
N ARG A 217 -5.72 -4.30 14.06
CA ARG A 217 -6.27 -5.52 13.44
C ARG A 217 -6.56 -5.38 11.94
N TRP A 218 -6.71 -4.15 11.44
CA TRP A 218 -6.96 -3.87 10.03
C TRP A 218 -5.69 -3.74 9.19
N ASP A 219 -4.52 -3.96 9.79
CA ASP A 219 -3.24 -4.00 9.10
C ASP A 219 -2.25 -4.85 9.91
N ALA A 220 -2.65 -6.11 10.13
CA ALA A 220 -1.86 -7.07 10.88
C ALA A 220 -0.66 -7.52 10.04
N MET A 221 0.55 -7.23 10.49
CA MET A 221 1.77 -7.54 9.75
C MET A 221 2.58 -8.64 10.43
N PRO A 222 3.25 -9.51 9.67
CA PRO A 222 4.27 -10.38 10.24
C PRO A 222 5.39 -9.56 10.89
N ASN A 223 5.69 -9.85 12.15
CA ASN A 223 6.80 -9.23 12.87
C ASN A 223 7.40 -10.24 13.87
N GLU A 224 8.66 -10.62 13.65
CA GLU A 224 9.36 -11.62 14.47
C GLU A 224 9.52 -11.19 15.95
N ASN A 225 9.36 -9.90 16.27
CA ASN A 225 9.50 -9.37 17.62
C ASN A 225 8.19 -9.32 18.41
N THR A 226 7.05 -9.66 17.79
CA THR A 226 5.73 -9.55 18.42
C THR A 226 4.89 -10.79 18.18
N GLU A 227 4.08 -11.17 19.15
CA GLU A 227 3.10 -12.24 18.98
C GLU A 227 2.02 -11.87 17.94
N PRO A 228 1.53 -12.83 17.15
CA PRO A 228 0.49 -12.58 16.17
C PRO A 228 -0.83 -12.14 16.85
N LEU A 229 -1.54 -11.21 16.21
CA LEU A 229 -2.88 -10.80 16.62
C LEU A 229 -3.84 -11.99 16.51
N THR A 230 -4.69 -12.15 17.52
CA THR A 230 -5.62 -13.30 17.60
C THR A 230 -6.82 -13.20 16.67
N ASN A 231 -7.18 -12.00 16.21
CA ASN A 231 -8.33 -11.76 15.33
C ASN A 231 -8.02 -10.66 14.29
N PRO A 232 -7.08 -10.88 13.37
CA PRO A 232 -6.81 -9.90 12.31
C PRO A 232 -8.03 -9.79 11.39
N GLY A 233 -8.43 -8.57 11.07
CA GLY A 233 -9.47 -8.27 10.06
C GLY A 233 -8.88 -8.12 8.67
N LEU A 234 -7.65 -7.61 8.59
CA LEU A 234 -6.83 -7.62 7.39
C LEU A 234 -5.38 -7.91 7.79
N ILE A 235 -4.75 -8.84 7.07
CA ILE A 235 -3.34 -9.19 7.21
C ILE A 235 -2.62 -8.61 6.01
N HIS A 236 -1.49 -7.96 6.23
CA HIS A 236 -0.66 -7.40 5.18
C HIS A 236 0.72 -8.03 5.28
N TYR A 237 1.10 -8.82 4.27
CA TYR A 237 2.44 -9.42 4.21
C TYR A 237 3.44 -8.39 3.69
N ASN A 238 3.53 -7.24 4.34
CA ASN A 238 4.37 -6.12 3.90
C ASN A 238 5.87 -6.45 4.03
N LEU A 239 6.71 -5.67 3.34
CA LEU A 239 8.16 -5.85 3.30
C LEU A 239 8.56 -7.28 2.84
N PHE A 240 9.38 -7.99 3.63
CA PHE A 240 10.10 -9.19 3.19
C PHE A 240 9.45 -10.50 3.63
N PHE A 241 8.54 -10.47 4.60
CA PHE A 241 7.94 -11.70 5.13
C PHE A 241 6.79 -12.17 4.25
N LYS A 242 7.13 -12.64 3.06
CA LYS A 242 6.19 -13.18 2.09
C LYS A 242 5.99 -14.68 2.30
N PRO A 243 4.77 -15.18 2.55
CA PRO A 243 4.54 -16.61 2.79
C PRO A 243 4.80 -17.50 1.57
N TRP A 244 4.94 -16.91 0.38
CA TRP A 244 5.35 -17.57 -0.87
C TRP A 244 6.87 -17.52 -1.14
N HIS A 245 7.67 -16.89 -0.29
CA HIS A 245 9.15 -16.90 -0.35
C HIS A 245 9.78 -17.54 0.89
N PHE A 246 9.13 -17.40 2.04
CA PHE A 246 9.62 -17.84 3.35
C PHE A 246 8.67 -18.83 4.02
N ALA A 247 9.23 -19.88 4.62
CA ALA A 247 8.51 -20.79 5.50
C ALA A 247 8.28 -20.15 6.89
N ASN A 248 7.24 -20.60 7.60
CA ASN A 248 6.93 -20.20 8.98
C ASN A 248 6.68 -18.69 9.20
N VAL A 249 6.29 -17.96 8.15
CA VAL A 249 5.85 -16.57 8.27
C VAL A 249 4.58 -16.50 9.13
N GLN A 250 4.51 -15.51 10.04
CA GLN A 250 3.32 -15.28 10.83
C GLN A 250 2.10 -15.11 9.93
N TYR A 251 0.96 -15.67 10.36
CA TYR A 251 -0.29 -15.69 9.59
C TYR A 251 -0.24 -16.45 8.24
N ALA A 252 0.85 -17.12 7.85
CA ALA A 252 0.96 -17.76 6.53
C ALA A 252 -0.18 -18.74 6.21
N GLN A 253 -0.78 -19.36 7.22
CA GLN A 253 -1.93 -20.25 7.05
C GLN A 253 -3.12 -19.55 6.37
N TYR A 254 -3.40 -18.30 6.71
CA TYR A 254 -4.49 -17.51 6.10
C TYR A 254 -4.25 -17.30 4.60
N PHE A 255 -3.02 -16.95 4.21
CA PHE A 255 -2.62 -16.85 2.81
C PHE A 255 -2.83 -18.17 2.08
N TRP A 256 -2.27 -19.26 2.62
CA TRP A 256 -2.32 -20.55 1.96
C TRP A 256 -3.73 -21.14 1.86
N ASP A 257 -4.62 -20.87 2.82
CA ASP A 257 -6.00 -21.32 2.77
C ASP A 257 -6.85 -20.56 1.75
N SER A 258 -6.56 -19.27 1.53
CA SER A 258 -7.11 -18.53 0.40
C SER A 258 -6.50 -19.02 -0.92
N ALA A 259 -5.18 -19.20 -0.98
CA ALA A 259 -4.46 -19.55 -2.21
C ALA A 259 -4.90 -20.89 -2.80
N LYS A 260 -5.19 -21.90 -1.95
CA LYS A 260 -5.72 -23.23 -2.38
C LYS A 260 -7.00 -23.15 -3.19
N GLN A 261 -7.71 -22.03 -3.13
CA GLN A 261 -9.00 -21.82 -3.79
C GLN A 261 -8.88 -20.92 -5.02
N THR A 262 -7.66 -20.57 -5.44
CA THR A 262 -7.40 -19.85 -6.68
C THR A 262 -6.69 -20.77 -7.68
N GLN A 263 -6.77 -20.41 -8.96
CA GLN A 263 -6.05 -21.13 -10.03
C GLN A 263 -4.52 -21.01 -9.93
N PHE A 264 -4.02 -20.15 -9.04
CA PHE A 264 -2.59 -19.87 -8.88
C PHE A 264 -1.93 -20.69 -7.75
N PHE A 265 -2.65 -21.60 -7.10
CA PHE A 265 -2.12 -22.36 -5.96
C PHE A 265 -0.81 -23.10 -6.28
N ASP A 266 -0.80 -23.88 -7.36
CA ASP A 266 0.37 -24.68 -7.75
C ASP A 266 1.54 -23.78 -8.16
N GLU A 267 1.27 -22.66 -8.84
CA GLU A 267 2.28 -21.66 -9.19
C GLU A 267 2.93 -21.07 -7.93
N LEU A 268 2.12 -20.64 -6.96
CA LEU A 268 2.60 -20.09 -5.68
C LEU A 268 3.38 -21.14 -4.87
N LYS A 269 2.96 -22.41 -4.91
CA LYS A 269 3.71 -23.50 -4.26
C LYS A 269 5.04 -23.78 -4.93
N ASN A 270 5.06 -23.75 -6.26
CA ASN A 270 6.31 -23.87 -7.01
C ASN A 270 7.25 -22.70 -6.73
N GLU A 271 6.71 -21.49 -6.61
CA GLU A 271 7.49 -20.31 -6.23
C GLU A 271 8.13 -20.49 -4.84
N LEU A 272 7.36 -20.88 -3.82
CA LEU A 272 7.91 -21.14 -2.48
C LEU A 272 9.00 -22.22 -2.50
N ASN A 273 8.77 -23.31 -3.22
CA ASN A 273 9.70 -24.44 -3.27
C ASN A 273 11.00 -24.13 -4.02
N ASN A 274 10.91 -23.26 -5.03
CA ASN A 274 12.05 -22.91 -5.89
C ASN A 274 12.76 -21.62 -5.45
N TYR A 275 12.18 -20.85 -4.53
CA TYR A 275 12.84 -19.69 -3.95
C TYR A 275 14.11 -20.12 -3.22
N THR A 276 15.26 -19.68 -3.70
CA THR A 276 16.57 -20.14 -3.24
C THR A 276 16.98 -19.48 -1.93
N ASP A 277 17.93 -20.08 -1.21
CA ASP A 277 18.48 -19.49 0.01
C ASP A 277 19.23 -18.18 -0.27
N ASP A 278 19.87 -18.06 -1.44
CA ASP A 278 20.52 -16.82 -1.88
C ASP A 278 19.50 -15.71 -2.14
N GLU A 279 18.36 -16.01 -2.76
CA GLU A 279 17.25 -15.05 -2.94
C GLU A 279 16.65 -14.63 -1.59
N ARG A 280 16.45 -15.57 -0.66
CA ARG A 280 16.00 -15.26 0.71
C ARG A 280 16.99 -14.38 1.46
N ALA A 281 18.29 -14.64 1.31
CA ALA A 281 19.34 -13.83 1.90
C ALA A 281 19.35 -12.42 1.30
N ALA A 282 19.27 -12.32 -0.03
CA ALA A 282 19.18 -11.03 -0.73
C ALA A 282 17.94 -10.23 -0.30
N ASP A 283 16.79 -10.88 -0.14
CA ASP A 283 15.58 -10.23 0.37
C ASP A 283 15.74 -9.69 1.80
N ARG A 284 16.41 -10.44 2.68
CA ARG A 284 16.74 -9.95 4.03
C ARG A 284 17.70 -8.75 3.99
N GLU A 285 18.68 -8.78 3.08
CA GLU A 285 19.65 -7.68 2.89
C GLU A 285 19.05 -6.43 2.25
N LYS A 286 17.94 -6.55 1.50
CA LYS A 286 17.22 -5.38 0.95
C LYS A 286 16.79 -4.41 2.05
N LEU A 287 16.41 -4.89 3.23
CA LEU A 287 16.12 -4.01 4.37
C LEU A 287 17.35 -3.19 4.74
N ASP A 288 18.50 -3.82 4.92
CA ASP A 288 19.74 -3.12 5.27
C ASP A 288 20.14 -2.11 4.19
N HIS A 289 19.93 -2.44 2.91
CA HIS A 289 20.16 -1.51 1.81
C HIS A 289 19.20 -0.31 1.83
N MET A 290 17.90 -0.55 2.08
CA MET A 290 16.92 0.52 2.23
C MET A 290 17.26 1.42 3.42
N LEU A 291 17.65 0.82 4.55
CA LEU A 291 18.05 1.53 5.77
C LEU A 291 19.40 2.23 5.64
N ALA A 292 20.28 1.82 4.71
CA ALA A 292 21.54 2.51 4.47
C ALA A 292 21.34 3.93 3.92
N LYS A 293 20.14 4.26 3.40
CA LYS A 293 19.78 5.63 3.04
C LYS A 293 19.64 6.56 4.24
N GLU A 294 19.41 6.04 5.45
CA GLU A 294 19.10 6.85 6.63
C GLU A 294 20.18 7.91 6.92
N ASP A 295 21.45 7.50 7.04
CA ASP A 295 22.56 8.44 7.31
C ASP A 295 22.72 9.49 6.20
N LYS A 296 22.51 9.12 4.94
CA LYS A 296 22.60 10.02 3.79
C LYS A 296 21.45 11.04 3.78
N THR A 297 20.23 10.58 4.05
CA THR A 297 19.01 11.39 4.04
C THR A 297 18.94 12.34 5.23
N GLU A 298 19.48 11.96 6.39
CA GLU A 298 19.61 12.85 7.56
C GLU A 298 20.51 14.06 7.28
N GLN A 299 21.55 13.88 6.47
CA GLN A 299 22.49 14.94 6.08
C GLN A 299 22.00 15.81 4.91
N ASP A 300 20.91 15.41 4.23
CA ASP A 300 20.38 16.17 3.10
C ASP A 300 19.82 17.53 3.57
N PRO A 301 20.31 18.67 3.04
CA PRO A 301 19.81 20.00 3.40
C PRO A 301 18.35 20.25 3.00
N ASN A 302 17.80 19.40 2.13
CA ASN A 302 16.43 19.45 1.63
C ASN A 302 15.57 18.27 2.09
N ASN A 303 15.94 17.55 3.15
CA ASN A 303 15.03 16.57 3.74
C ASN A 303 13.78 17.24 4.37
N TRP A 304 12.76 16.41 4.66
CA TRP A 304 11.48 16.85 5.21
C TRP A 304 11.63 17.73 6.45
N ALA A 305 12.43 17.31 7.44
CA ALA A 305 12.66 18.07 8.67
C ALA A 305 13.30 19.44 8.45
N LYS A 306 14.11 19.64 7.39
CA LYS A 306 14.63 20.96 7.02
C LYS A 306 13.61 21.78 6.26
N VAL A 307 12.88 21.17 5.32
CA VAL A 307 11.86 21.86 4.52
C VAL A 307 10.72 22.38 5.41
N LYS A 308 10.22 21.58 6.35
CA LYS A 308 9.16 21.98 7.30
C LYS A 308 9.49 23.20 8.15
N LYS A 309 10.77 23.57 8.30
CA LYS A 309 11.18 24.77 9.04
C LYS A 309 11.03 26.06 8.24
N ARG A 310 10.90 25.97 6.93
CA ARG A 310 10.87 27.13 6.02
C ARG A 310 9.62 27.20 5.16
N GLU A 311 8.90 26.09 4.99
CA GLU A 311 7.70 26.00 4.15
C GLU A 311 6.67 25.05 4.76
N ALA A 312 5.39 25.28 4.45
CA ALA A 312 4.30 24.40 4.87
C ALA A 312 4.27 23.14 4.00
N VAL A 313 4.23 21.98 4.65
CA VAL A 313 4.17 20.66 4.02
C VAL A 313 2.81 19.99 4.23
N THR A 314 2.14 20.30 5.33
CA THR A 314 0.86 19.69 5.73
C THR A 314 -0.33 20.37 5.06
N LEU A 315 -1.44 19.64 4.92
CA LEU A 315 -2.77 20.15 4.53
C LEU A 315 -3.77 20.13 5.70
#